data_AF-A0A1M5ZH26-F1
#
_entry.id   AF-A0A1M5ZH26-F1
#
_cell.length_a   1.000
_cell.length_b   1.000
_cell.length_c   1.000
_cell.angle_alpha   90.00
_cell.angle_beta   90.00
_cell.angle_gamma   90.00
#
_symmetry.space_group_name_H-M   'P 1'
#
loop_
_entity.id
_entity.type
_entity.pdbx_description
1 polymer ?
#
loop_
_entity_poly.entity_id
_entity_poly.type
_entity_poly.pdbx_seq_one_letter_code
_entity_poly.pdbx_strand_id
1 'polypeptide(L)'
;MDLEYFDKLWSKDQASMEESRMGWDFRAKEFKENKSQEMVRNVIKFFMDKGMLAQGCDVIDIGCGAGKYALEFSKTAKSVTALDFSPKMLEFARQNAAEEGVTNVEFLEMPWEGIDLDALGWRKKFDFAAAIMSPAINSRKSLEKLINVSKGYCFMSGHLDRHEQVKEQIEKDVLKREPRVIDYSRNVYCSFNILWQAGIYPELAYYDMKKENVRSLEDAFSYYSSQFQGKNELSSEEKQEVKQYLTTITEDGIVKDRFQSKTVWLYWKNK
;
A
#
# COMPACT_ATOMS: atom_id res chain seq x y z
N MET A 1 -23.40 -6.51 -16.05
CA MET A 1 -22.23 -7.38 -15.81
C MET A 1 -22.44 -7.98 -14.42
N ASP A 2 -22.36 -9.29 -14.26
CA ASP A 2 -22.66 -9.95 -12.98
C ASP A 2 -21.49 -9.81 -11.99
N LEU A 3 -21.75 -9.79 -10.67
CA LEU A 3 -20.74 -9.72 -9.62
C LEU A 3 -19.76 -10.90 -9.69
N GLU A 4 -20.22 -12.07 -10.15
CA GLU A 4 -19.37 -13.24 -10.38
C GLU A 4 -18.23 -12.98 -11.38
N TYR A 5 -18.44 -12.08 -12.35
CA TYR A 5 -17.38 -11.70 -13.30
C TYR A 5 -16.22 -11.03 -12.56
N PHE A 6 -16.52 -10.11 -11.64
CA PHE A 6 -15.49 -9.41 -10.87
C PHE A 6 -14.83 -10.33 -9.84
N ASP A 7 -15.56 -11.26 -9.23
CA ASP A 7 -14.97 -12.27 -8.35
C ASP A 7 -13.91 -13.11 -9.09
N LYS A 8 -14.22 -13.55 -10.32
CA LYS A 8 -13.28 -14.28 -11.19
C LYS A 8 -12.12 -13.42 -11.69
N LEU A 9 -12.37 -12.15 -12.00
CA LEU A 9 -11.32 -11.23 -12.47
C LEU A 9 -10.32 -10.90 -11.35
N TRP A 10 -10.82 -10.62 -10.16
CA TRP A 10 -10.01 -10.11 -9.04
C TRP A 10 -9.17 -11.20 -8.35
N SER A 11 -9.65 -12.45 -8.35
CA SER A 11 -8.95 -13.58 -7.73
C SER A 11 -7.75 -14.11 -8.52
N LYS A 12 -7.50 -13.64 -9.75
CA LYS A 12 -6.37 -14.10 -10.56
C LYS A 12 -5.02 -13.67 -10.00
N ASP A 13 -4.06 -14.59 -9.99
CA ASP A 13 -2.63 -14.36 -9.75
C ASP A 13 -2.27 -13.73 -8.38
N GLN A 14 -3.09 -13.97 -7.36
CA GLN A 14 -2.79 -13.51 -6.00
C GLN A 14 -1.66 -14.33 -5.38
N ALA A 15 -0.65 -13.63 -4.83
CA ALA A 15 0.37 -14.27 -4.01
C ALA A 15 -0.25 -14.80 -2.71
N SER A 16 0.36 -15.82 -2.11
CA SER A 16 -0.06 -16.25 -0.78
C SER A 16 0.19 -15.14 0.26
N MET A 17 -0.59 -15.16 1.34
CA MET A 17 -0.43 -14.20 2.45
C MET A 17 0.98 -14.27 3.04
N GLU A 18 1.57 -15.48 3.12
CA GLU A 18 2.91 -15.68 3.65
C GLU A 18 3.99 -15.06 2.74
N GLU A 19 3.91 -15.29 1.43
CA GLU A 19 4.81 -14.65 0.46
C GLU A 19 4.71 -13.13 0.51
N SER A 20 3.48 -12.59 0.61
CA SER A 20 3.25 -11.17 0.80
C SER A 20 3.91 -10.66 2.09
N ARG A 21 3.72 -11.38 3.21
CA ARG A 21 4.24 -11.01 4.53
C ARG A 21 5.77 -10.95 4.53
N MET A 22 6.42 -11.98 4.01
CA MET A 22 7.88 -12.00 3.90
C MET A 22 8.41 -10.81 3.09
N GLY A 23 7.74 -10.46 1.98
CA GLY A 23 8.09 -9.28 1.18
C GLY A 23 7.97 -7.97 1.94
N TRP A 24 6.92 -7.78 2.74
CA TRP A 24 6.75 -6.57 3.56
C TRP A 24 7.70 -6.53 4.76
N ASP A 25 7.90 -7.65 5.45
CA ASP A 25 8.85 -7.78 6.55
C ASP A 25 10.27 -7.42 6.12
N PHE A 26 10.67 -7.81 4.91
CA PHE A 26 11.97 -7.45 4.33
C PHE A 26 12.11 -5.93 4.13
N ARG A 27 11.02 -5.27 3.73
CA ARG A 27 11.00 -3.84 3.39
C ARG A 27 10.68 -2.94 4.58
N ALA A 28 10.37 -3.49 5.75
CA ALA A 28 9.91 -2.73 6.90
C ALA A 28 10.88 -1.60 7.31
N LYS A 29 12.20 -1.82 7.22
CA LYS A 29 13.23 -0.80 7.49
C LYS A 29 13.15 0.38 6.50
N GLU A 30 12.98 0.12 5.21
CA GLU A 30 12.78 1.15 4.18
C GLU A 30 11.58 2.04 4.54
N PHE A 31 10.49 1.45 5.02
CA PHE A 31 9.28 2.19 5.39
C PHE A 31 9.45 3.02 6.66
N LYS A 32 10.25 2.55 7.63
CA LYS A 32 10.63 3.38 8.79
C LYS A 32 11.45 4.60 8.38
N GLU A 33 12.40 4.43 7.46
CA GLU A 33 13.32 5.49 7.06
C GLU A 33 12.70 6.47 6.05
N ASN A 34 11.67 6.05 5.31
CA ASN A 34 11.00 6.88 4.31
C ASN A 34 10.12 7.98 4.94
N LYS A 35 10.77 9.08 5.29
CA LYS A 35 10.18 10.31 5.82
C LYS A 35 9.64 11.24 4.74
N SER A 36 9.08 10.75 3.62
CA SER A 36 8.46 11.65 2.62
C SER A 36 7.21 12.32 3.20
N GLN A 37 7.42 13.41 3.95
CA GLN A 37 6.42 14.12 4.73
C GLN A 37 5.48 14.94 3.84
N GLU A 38 5.97 15.43 2.70
CA GLU A 38 5.17 16.27 1.79
C GLU A 38 4.01 15.51 1.16
N MET A 39 4.26 14.32 0.61
CA MET A 39 3.20 13.48 0.02
C MET A 39 2.12 13.19 1.05
N VAL A 40 2.51 12.84 2.29
CA VAL A 40 1.57 12.53 3.35
C VAL A 40 0.74 13.75 3.73
N ARG A 41 1.38 14.92 3.92
CA ARG A 41 0.65 16.16 4.18
C ARG A 41 -0.37 16.48 3.08
N ASN A 42 -0.03 16.25 1.81
CA ASN A 42 -0.96 16.48 0.70
C ASN A 42 -2.17 15.53 0.75
N VAL A 43 -1.94 14.25 1.07
CA VAL A 43 -3.02 13.25 1.25
C VAL A 43 -3.91 13.62 2.44
N ILE A 44 -3.32 13.98 3.59
CA ILE A 44 -4.06 14.37 4.79
C ILE A 44 -4.87 15.65 4.54
N LYS A 45 -4.27 16.64 3.88
CA LYS A 45 -4.97 17.86 3.46
C LYS A 45 -6.17 17.53 2.57
N PHE A 46 -5.99 16.65 1.59
CA PHE A 46 -7.09 16.22 0.73
C PHE A 46 -8.25 15.59 1.53
N PHE A 47 -7.95 14.75 2.52
CA PHE A 47 -9.00 14.17 3.37
C PHE A 47 -9.74 15.21 4.20
N MET A 48 -9.03 16.19 4.75
CA MET A 48 -9.65 17.30 5.50
C MET A 48 -10.51 18.18 4.59
N ASP A 49 -9.99 18.56 3.40
CA ASP A 49 -10.70 19.40 2.44
C ASP A 49 -11.99 18.73 1.92
N LYS A 50 -11.99 17.39 1.79
CA LYS A 50 -13.17 16.58 1.44
C LYS A 50 -14.08 16.24 2.63
N GLY A 51 -13.68 16.61 3.85
CA GLY A 51 -14.42 16.30 5.09
C GLY A 51 -14.43 14.82 5.46
N MET A 52 -13.49 14.02 4.93
CA MET A 52 -13.33 12.61 5.31
C MET A 52 -12.66 12.48 6.68
N LEU A 53 -11.58 13.24 6.89
CA LEU A 53 -10.90 13.36 8.18
C LEU A 53 -11.36 14.64 8.86
N ALA A 54 -12.18 14.49 9.90
CA ALA A 54 -12.75 15.61 10.64
C ALA A 54 -12.36 15.55 12.13
N GLN A 55 -12.40 16.69 12.80
CA GLN A 55 -12.06 16.77 14.22
C GLN A 55 -12.93 15.80 15.04
N GLY A 56 -12.28 14.95 15.84
CA GLY A 56 -12.96 14.05 16.77
C GLY A 56 -13.60 12.82 16.14
N CYS A 57 -13.34 12.53 14.86
CA CYS A 57 -13.82 11.32 14.19
C CYS A 57 -13.05 10.06 14.65
N ASP A 58 -13.67 8.89 14.52
CA ASP A 58 -13.01 7.59 14.72
C ASP A 58 -12.56 7.02 13.37
N VAL A 59 -11.26 6.72 13.23
CA VAL A 59 -10.63 6.33 11.96
C VAL A 59 -10.11 4.89 12.01
N ILE A 60 -10.22 4.16 10.90
CA ILE A 60 -9.51 2.89 10.69
C ILE A 60 -8.54 2.98 9.50
N ASP A 61 -7.28 2.63 9.72
CA ASP A 61 -6.21 2.56 8.71
C ASP A 61 -5.88 1.09 8.41
N ILE A 62 -6.21 0.62 7.21
CA ILE A 62 -6.17 -0.80 6.80
C ILE A 62 -4.92 -1.06 5.95
N GLY A 63 -3.97 -1.80 6.51
CA GLY A 63 -2.62 -1.96 5.95
C GLY A 63 -1.77 -0.73 6.24
N CYS A 64 -1.65 -0.37 7.52
CA CYS A 64 -1.04 0.87 7.99
C CYS A 64 0.50 0.88 7.86
N GLY A 65 1.13 -0.28 7.58
CA GLY A 65 2.58 -0.42 7.48
C GLY A 65 3.29 0.07 8.73
N ALA A 66 4.33 0.90 8.55
CA ALA A 66 5.05 1.55 9.64
C ALA A 66 4.29 2.74 10.30
N GLY A 67 2.97 2.80 10.14
CA GLY A 67 2.09 3.74 10.85
C GLY A 67 2.03 5.16 10.29
N LYS A 68 2.67 5.43 9.16
CA LYS A 68 2.87 6.80 8.63
C LYS A 68 1.59 7.64 8.53
N TYR A 69 0.48 7.05 8.05
CA TYR A 69 -0.80 7.73 7.94
C TYR A 69 -1.60 7.69 9.24
N ALA A 70 -1.61 6.55 9.94
CA ALA A 70 -2.21 6.43 11.27
C ALA A 70 -1.74 7.52 12.26
N LEU A 71 -0.43 7.85 12.27
CA LEU A 71 0.11 8.92 13.12
C LEU A 71 -0.37 10.32 12.70
N GLU A 72 -0.56 10.58 11.41
CA GLU A 72 -1.11 11.87 10.97
C GLU A 72 -2.62 11.97 11.19
N PHE A 73 -3.36 10.86 11.04
CA PHE A 73 -4.78 10.82 11.42
C PHE A 73 -4.96 11.15 12.90
N SER A 74 -4.08 10.66 13.76
CA SER A 74 -4.17 10.82 15.21
C SER A 74 -4.12 12.28 15.67
N LYS A 75 -3.56 13.19 14.86
CA LYS A 75 -3.51 14.63 15.13
C LYS A 75 -4.87 15.32 15.03
N THR A 76 -5.84 14.71 14.34
CA THR A 76 -7.18 15.28 14.09
C THR A 76 -8.30 14.38 14.64
N ALA A 77 -8.13 13.06 14.49
CA ALA A 77 -9.08 12.06 14.93
C ALA A 77 -9.14 11.97 16.47
N LYS A 78 -10.29 11.54 16.98
CA LYS A 78 -10.43 11.16 18.40
C LYS A 78 -9.65 9.88 18.67
N SER A 79 -9.81 8.88 17.81
CA SER A 79 -9.13 7.60 17.91
C SER A 79 -8.80 7.04 16.53
N VAL A 80 -7.70 6.29 16.45
CA VAL A 80 -7.28 5.59 15.23
C VAL A 80 -7.06 4.13 15.55
N THR A 81 -7.71 3.24 14.82
CA THR A 81 -7.39 1.80 14.81
C THR A 81 -6.58 1.52 13.55
N ALA A 82 -5.34 1.07 13.70
CA ALA A 82 -4.41 0.84 12.60
C ALA A 82 -4.07 -0.65 12.51
N LEU A 83 -4.37 -1.27 11.36
CA LEU A 83 -4.20 -2.70 11.14
C LEU A 83 -3.07 -2.96 10.17
N ASP A 84 -2.23 -3.95 10.45
CA ASP A 84 -1.34 -4.54 9.44
C ASP A 84 -1.16 -6.03 9.73
N PHE A 85 -0.79 -6.82 8.73
CA PHE A 85 -0.53 -8.26 8.91
C PHE A 85 0.97 -8.57 9.08
N SER A 86 1.84 -7.58 8.85
CA SER A 86 3.28 -7.69 9.09
C SER A 86 3.61 -7.27 10.54
N PRO A 87 4.09 -8.20 11.38
CA PRO A 87 4.51 -7.87 12.74
C PRO A 87 5.68 -6.87 12.76
N LYS A 88 6.61 -6.97 11.80
CA LYS A 88 7.75 -6.03 11.70
C LYS A 88 7.33 -4.62 11.32
N MET A 89 6.35 -4.48 10.43
CA MET A 89 5.77 -3.17 10.12
C MET A 89 5.17 -2.53 11.37
N LEU A 90 4.40 -3.30 12.14
CA LEU A 90 3.78 -2.80 13.37
C LEU A 90 4.80 -2.54 14.50
N GLU A 91 5.90 -3.27 14.55
CA GLU A 91 7.02 -2.95 15.46
C GLU A 91 7.50 -1.52 15.20
N PHE A 92 7.81 -1.19 13.94
CA PHE A 92 8.22 0.16 13.58
C PHE A 92 7.11 1.19 13.75
N ALA A 93 5.85 0.83 13.49
CA ALA A 93 4.72 1.73 13.72
C ALA A 93 4.61 2.15 15.19
N ARG A 94 4.78 1.20 16.12
CA ARG A 94 4.78 1.47 17.56
C ARG A 94 6.00 2.28 18.00
N GLN A 95 7.18 2.02 17.43
CA GLN A 95 8.36 2.85 17.67
C GLN A 95 8.13 4.30 17.22
N ASN A 96 7.63 4.51 16.00
CA ASN A 96 7.32 5.84 15.47
C ASN A 96 6.27 6.56 16.33
N ALA A 97 5.23 5.86 16.77
CA ALA A 97 4.23 6.41 17.68
C ALA A 97 4.83 6.87 19.01
N ALA A 98 5.74 6.07 19.59
CA ALA A 98 6.43 6.42 20.83
C ALA A 98 7.37 7.62 20.64
N GLU A 99 8.10 7.68 19.52
CA GLU A 99 8.98 8.80 19.16
C GLU A 99 8.19 10.12 18.99
N GLU A 100 6.95 10.06 18.46
CA GLU A 100 6.08 11.22 18.29
C GLU A 100 5.17 11.52 19.50
N GLY A 101 5.22 10.69 20.56
CA GLY A 101 4.37 10.86 21.73
C GLY A 101 2.87 10.64 21.47
N VAL A 102 2.53 9.86 20.44
CA VAL A 102 1.15 9.59 20.02
C VAL A 102 0.56 8.47 20.89
N THR A 103 -0.61 8.74 21.48
CA THR A 103 -1.26 7.82 22.45
C THR A 103 -2.66 7.37 22.06
N ASN A 104 -3.25 7.97 21.01
CA ASN A 104 -4.61 7.68 20.54
C ASN A 104 -4.65 6.79 19.28
N VAL A 105 -3.60 5.99 19.05
CA VAL A 105 -3.51 5.01 17.96
C VAL A 105 -3.37 3.60 18.54
N GLU A 106 -4.27 2.71 18.17
CA GLU A 106 -4.22 1.29 18.50
C GLU A 106 -3.69 0.49 17.30
N PHE A 107 -2.59 -0.24 17.48
CA PHE A 107 -1.96 -1.05 16.42
C PHE A 107 -2.28 -2.54 16.58
N LEU A 108 -3.01 -3.09 15.61
CA LEU A 108 -3.50 -4.48 15.63
C LEU A 108 -2.86 -5.32 14.52
N GLU A 109 -2.28 -6.46 14.91
CA GLU A 109 -1.75 -7.46 13.98
C GLU A 109 -2.89 -8.34 13.47
N MET A 110 -3.51 -7.94 12.36
CA MET A 110 -4.67 -8.63 11.80
C MET A 110 -4.67 -8.54 10.27
N PRO A 111 -4.71 -9.68 9.56
CA PRO A 111 -4.96 -9.66 8.12
C PRO A 111 -6.41 -9.25 7.85
N TRP A 112 -6.58 -8.23 7.01
CA TRP A 112 -7.91 -7.66 6.71
C TRP A 112 -8.89 -8.72 6.24
N GLU A 113 -8.45 -9.68 5.44
CA GLU A 113 -9.24 -10.78 4.88
C GLU A 113 -9.84 -11.68 5.97
N GLY A 114 -9.13 -11.88 7.07
CA GLY A 114 -9.56 -12.72 8.19
C GLY A 114 -10.48 -12.03 9.20
N ILE A 115 -10.68 -10.72 9.10
CA ILE A 115 -11.48 -9.97 10.07
C ILE A 115 -12.98 -10.28 9.93
N ASP A 116 -13.59 -10.63 11.06
CA ASP A 116 -15.04 -10.67 11.28
C ASP A 116 -15.49 -9.35 11.94
N LEU A 117 -16.28 -8.56 11.21
CA LEU A 117 -16.75 -7.26 11.69
C LEU A 117 -17.83 -7.39 12.78
N ASP A 118 -18.61 -8.46 12.79
CA ASP A 118 -19.67 -8.67 13.78
C ASP A 118 -19.06 -9.05 15.13
N ALA A 119 -18.12 -9.99 15.13
CA ALA A 119 -17.43 -10.43 16.34
C ALA A 119 -16.67 -9.28 17.04
N LEU A 120 -16.15 -8.32 16.27
CA LEU A 120 -15.45 -7.15 16.80
C LEU A 120 -16.37 -5.95 17.08
N GLY A 121 -17.65 -6.02 16.70
CA GLY A 121 -18.57 -4.88 16.78
C GLY A 121 -18.12 -3.70 15.91
N TRP A 122 -17.49 -3.98 14.77
CA TRP A 122 -16.90 -2.98 13.87
C TRP A 122 -17.80 -2.61 12.69
N ARG A 123 -18.96 -3.25 12.53
CA ARG A 123 -19.94 -2.83 11.53
C ARG A 123 -20.36 -1.38 11.78
N LYS A 124 -20.15 -0.53 10.77
CA LYS A 124 -20.51 0.88 10.77
C LYS A 124 -19.96 1.64 11.99
N LYS A 125 -18.80 1.21 12.48
CA LYS A 125 -18.18 1.77 13.70
C LYS A 125 -17.45 3.08 13.39
N PHE A 126 -16.64 3.09 12.34
CA PHE A 126 -15.71 4.18 12.06
C PHE A 126 -16.35 5.26 11.19
N ASP A 127 -15.99 6.53 11.42
CA ASP A 127 -16.41 7.66 10.59
C ASP A 127 -15.62 7.71 9.27
N PHE A 128 -14.38 7.23 9.29
CA PHE A 128 -13.50 7.16 8.12
C PHE A 128 -12.71 5.86 8.09
N ALA A 129 -12.75 5.15 6.97
CA ALA A 129 -11.92 3.97 6.71
C ALA A 129 -11.01 4.21 5.51
N ALA A 130 -9.70 4.02 5.69
CA ALA A 130 -8.70 4.26 4.66
C ALA A 130 -7.87 2.99 4.41
N ALA A 131 -7.60 2.69 3.14
CA ALA A 131 -6.64 1.69 2.69
C ALA A 131 -5.67 2.33 1.68
N ILE A 132 -4.54 2.84 2.17
CA ILE A 132 -3.66 3.70 1.37
C ILE A 132 -2.50 2.87 0.81
N MET A 133 -2.43 2.72 -0.52
CA MET A 133 -1.39 1.93 -1.21
C MET A 133 -1.25 0.51 -0.65
N SER A 134 -2.38 -0.07 -0.21
CA SER A 134 -2.44 -1.32 0.56
C SER A 134 -2.97 -2.46 -0.32
N PRO A 135 -2.40 -3.68 -0.22
CA PRO A 135 -2.91 -4.85 -0.92
C PRO A 135 -4.15 -5.48 -0.24
N ALA A 136 -4.58 -4.95 0.92
CA ALA A 136 -5.67 -5.52 1.72
C ALA A 136 -7.03 -5.53 0.98
N ILE A 137 -7.25 -4.60 0.05
CA ILE A 137 -8.47 -4.55 -0.76
C ILE A 137 -8.20 -5.25 -2.09
N ASN A 138 -8.35 -6.58 -2.08
CA ASN A 138 -7.98 -7.48 -3.18
C ASN A 138 -9.11 -8.41 -3.64
N SER A 139 -10.32 -8.22 -3.13
CA SER A 139 -11.48 -9.04 -3.48
C SER A 139 -12.78 -8.30 -3.21
N ARG A 140 -13.87 -8.75 -3.81
CA ARG A 140 -15.21 -8.22 -3.50
C ARG A 140 -15.51 -8.30 -2.01
N LYS A 141 -15.21 -9.43 -1.35
CA LYS A 141 -15.41 -9.61 0.10
C LYS A 141 -14.63 -8.58 0.92
N SER A 142 -13.36 -8.33 0.57
CA SER A 142 -12.55 -7.32 1.26
C SER A 142 -13.09 -5.89 1.07
N LEU A 143 -13.64 -5.58 -0.11
CA LEU A 143 -14.27 -4.31 -0.43
C LEU A 143 -15.61 -4.14 0.29
N GLU A 144 -16.45 -5.18 0.31
CA GLU A 144 -17.70 -5.19 1.06
C GLU A 144 -17.45 -4.99 2.56
N LYS A 145 -16.37 -5.55 3.11
CA LYS A 145 -15.94 -5.23 4.47
C LYS A 145 -15.54 -3.77 4.62
N LEU A 146 -14.83 -3.17 3.66
CA LEU A 146 -14.44 -1.76 3.71
C LEU A 146 -15.68 -0.84 3.68
N ILE A 147 -16.71 -1.19 2.89
CA ILE A 147 -18.00 -0.50 2.89
C ILE A 147 -18.68 -0.64 4.25
N ASN A 148 -18.63 -1.83 4.86
CA ASN A 148 -19.40 -2.13 6.07
C ASN A 148 -18.71 -1.71 7.37
N VAL A 149 -17.40 -1.48 7.39
CA VAL A 149 -16.68 -1.07 8.61
C VAL A 149 -16.91 0.42 8.94
N SER A 150 -17.20 1.24 7.92
CA SER A 150 -17.42 2.68 8.07
C SER A 150 -18.89 3.07 7.96
N LYS A 151 -19.36 3.97 8.83
CA LYS A 151 -20.65 4.67 8.69
C LYS A 151 -20.54 5.96 7.87
N GLY A 152 -19.33 6.47 7.68
CA GLY A 152 -19.06 7.71 6.96
C GLY A 152 -18.32 7.46 5.66
N TYR A 153 -17.08 7.96 5.57
CA TYR A 153 -16.28 7.87 4.36
C TYR A 153 -15.46 6.58 4.29
N CYS A 154 -15.21 6.14 3.06
CA CYS A 154 -14.25 5.11 2.73
C CYS A 154 -13.30 5.65 1.66
N PHE A 155 -12.01 5.27 1.76
CA PHE A 155 -10.97 5.62 0.81
C PHE A 155 -10.10 4.41 0.51
N MET A 156 -9.74 4.23 -0.75
CA MET A 156 -8.62 3.36 -1.14
C MET A 156 -7.77 4.01 -2.23
N SER A 157 -6.49 3.69 -2.26
CA SER A 157 -5.59 4.10 -3.34
C SER A 157 -4.78 2.95 -3.90
N GLY A 158 -4.36 3.11 -5.14
CA GLY A 158 -3.50 2.15 -5.82
C GLY A 158 -2.73 2.79 -6.97
N HIS A 159 -1.85 1.99 -7.57
CA HIS A 159 -1.20 2.35 -8.83
C HIS A 159 -2.14 2.01 -10.00
N LEU A 160 -2.12 2.82 -11.05
CA LEU A 160 -2.58 2.44 -12.40
C LEU A 160 -1.41 2.03 -13.28
N ASP A 161 -0.27 2.65 -13.02
CA ASP A 161 0.99 2.40 -13.72
C ASP A 161 2.16 2.70 -12.80
N ARG A 162 3.28 1.98 -12.99
CA ARG A 162 4.48 2.07 -12.16
C ARG A 162 5.70 1.62 -12.97
N HIS A 163 6.67 2.52 -13.07
CA HIS A 163 7.92 2.34 -13.80
C HIS A 163 9.10 2.64 -12.88
N GLU A 164 10.08 1.72 -12.90
CA GLU A 164 11.36 1.84 -12.21
C GLU A 164 12.46 1.52 -13.20
N GLN A 165 13.19 2.55 -13.63
CA GLN A 165 14.15 2.43 -14.71
C GLN A 165 15.18 1.33 -14.44
N VAL A 166 15.77 1.31 -13.24
CA VAL A 166 16.84 0.35 -12.91
C VAL A 166 16.28 -1.06 -12.78
N LYS A 167 15.07 -1.22 -12.21
CA LYS A 167 14.42 -2.54 -12.12
C LYS A 167 14.15 -3.12 -13.51
N GLU A 168 13.60 -2.31 -14.41
CA GLU A 168 13.29 -2.74 -15.77
C GLU A 168 14.56 -3.10 -16.56
N GLN A 169 15.66 -2.36 -16.36
CA GLN A 169 16.96 -2.69 -16.96
C GLN A 169 17.54 -3.98 -16.39
N ILE A 170 17.40 -4.23 -15.09
CA ILE A 170 17.78 -5.52 -14.49
C ILE A 170 17.00 -6.66 -15.15
N GLU A 171 15.67 -6.54 -15.25
CA GLU A 171 14.84 -7.60 -15.85
C GLU A 171 15.21 -7.86 -17.32
N LYS A 172 15.33 -6.79 -18.13
CA LYS A 172 15.53 -6.89 -19.58
C LYS A 172 16.98 -7.14 -19.99
N ASP A 173 17.91 -6.32 -19.49
CA ASP A 173 19.26 -6.23 -20.03
C ASP A 173 20.23 -7.15 -19.28
N VAL A 174 20.03 -7.32 -17.96
CA VAL A 174 20.88 -8.18 -17.12
C VAL A 174 20.35 -9.61 -17.14
N LEU A 175 19.12 -9.81 -16.68
CA LEU A 175 18.54 -11.15 -16.52
C LEU A 175 18.00 -11.74 -17.82
N LYS A 176 17.79 -10.91 -18.85
CA LYS A 176 17.17 -11.30 -20.13
C LYS A 176 15.82 -12.01 -19.94
N ARG A 177 15.07 -11.57 -18.94
CA ARG A 177 13.73 -12.07 -18.61
C ARG A 177 12.69 -11.15 -19.23
N GLU A 178 11.61 -11.74 -19.71
CA GLU A 178 10.43 -10.96 -20.10
C GLU A 178 9.86 -10.25 -18.86
N PRO A 179 9.69 -8.92 -18.88
CA PRO A 179 9.14 -8.18 -17.76
C PRO A 179 7.75 -8.70 -17.40
N ARG A 180 7.48 -8.81 -16.10
CA ARG A 180 6.14 -9.19 -15.65
C ARG A 180 5.14 -8.09 -15.99
N VAL A 181 4.13 -8.42 -16.79
CA VAL A 181 2.98 -7.54 -17.00
C VAL A 181 2.12 -7.56 -15.72
N ILE A 182 2.26 -6.52 -14.90
CA ILE A 182 1.44 -6.34 -13.70
C ILE A 182 0.27 -5.44 -14.07
N ASP A 183 -0.94 -5.97 -13.97
CA ASP A 183 -2.16 -5.19 -14.09
C ASP A 183 -2.45 -4.47 -12.77
N TYR A 184 -1.81 -3.31 -12.59
CA TYR A 184 -2.02 -2.45 -11.43
C TYR A 184 -3.45 -1.90 -11.35
N SER A 185 -4.12 -1.76 -12.50
CA SER A 185 -5.45 -1.15 -12.59
C SER A 185 -6.58 -2.04 -12.05
N ARG A 186 -6.36 -3.36 -11.97
CA ARG A 186 -7.38 -4.36 -11.63
C ARG A 186 -8.15 -4.05 -10.34
N ASN A 187 -7.44 -3.72 -9.26
CA ASN A 187 -8.08 -3.48 -7.96
C ASN A 187 -9.06 -2.31 -8.05
N VAL A 188 -8.64 -1.20 -8.68
CA VAL A 188 -9.47 0.00 -8.79
C VAL A 188 -10.60 -0.20 -9.78
N TYR A 189 -10.33 -0.88 -10.90
CA TYR A 189 -11.34 -1.24 -11.88
C TYR A 189 -12.45 -2.10 -11.28
N CYS A 190 -12.10 -3.17 -10.56
CA CYS A 190 -13.07 -4.01 -9.89
C CYS A 190 -13.82 -3.24 -8.79
N SER A 191 -13.10 -2.48 -7.95
CA SER A 191 -13.73 -1.69 -6.88
C SER A 191 -14.75 -0.70 -7.42
N PHE A 192 -14.38 0.10 -8.42
CA PHE A 192 -15.26 1.11 -9.00
C PHE A 192 -16.55 0.47 -9.54
N ASN A 193 -16.43 -0.61 -10.32
CA ASN A 193 -17.58 -1.24 -10.94
C ASN A 193 -18.50 -1.94 -9.91
N ILE A 194 -17.93 -2.59 -8.89
CA ILE A 194 -18.72 -3.22 -7.82
C ILE A 194 -19.46 -2.15 -7.01
N LEU A 195 -18.80 -1.05 -6.64
CA LEU A 195 -19.44 0.07 -5.95
C LEU A 195 -20.59 0.64 -6.77
N TRP A 196 -20.34 0.89 -8.07
CA TRP A 196 -21.34 1.42 -8.99
C TRP A 196 -22.58 0.51 -9.08
N GLN A 197 -22.38 -0.80 -9.17
CA GLN A 197 -23.46 -1.77 -9.20
C GLN A 197 -24.22 -1.86 -7.88
N ALA A 198 -23.55 -1.58 -6.76
CA ALA A 198 -24.18 -1.47 -5.44
C ALA A 198 -24.90 -0.12 -5.22
N GLY A 199 -24.94 0.77 -6.22
CA GLY A 199 -25.57 2.10 -6.10
C GLY A 199 -24.77 3.06 -5.22
N ILE A 200 -23.48 2.80 -5.05
CA ILE A 200 -22.49 3.68 -4.43
C ILE A 200 -21.67 4.29 -5.56
N TYR A 201 -21.61 5.62 -5.63
CA TYR A 201 -20.98 6.34 -6.73
C TYR A 201 -19.68 6.97 -6.23
N PRO A 202 -18.54 6.26 -6.35
CA PRO A 202 -17.28 6.79 -5.86
C PRO A 202 -16.72 7.88 -6.78
N GLU A 203 -16.00 8.82 -6.18
CA GLU A 203 -15.18 9.79 -6.88
C GLU A 203 -13.77 9.24 -7.10
N LEU A 204 -13.14 9.70 -8.18
CA LEU A 204 -11.79 9.33 -8.58
C LEU A 204 -10.92 10.58 -8.69
N ALA A 205 -9.71 10.52 -8.16
CA ALA A 205 -8.67 11.51 -8.39
C ALA A 205 -7.38 10.82 -8.84
N TYR A 206 -6.64 11.42 -9.76
CA TYR A 206 -5.43 10.85 -10.36
C TYR A 206 -4.23 11.74 -10.09
N TYR A 207 -3.09 11.13 -9.80
CA TYR A 207 -1.85 11.83 -9.51
C TYR A 207 -0.69 11.18 -10.24
N ASP A 208 0.08 12.01 -10.94
CA ASP A 208 1.34 11.61 -11.52
C ASP A 208 2.48 11.91 -10.54
N MET A 209 3.35 10.92 -10.33
CA MET A 209 4.53 11.06 -9.50
C MET A 209 5.75 10.74 -10.34
N LYS A 210 6.73 11.64 -10.29
CA LYS A 210 8.07 11.43 -10.82
C LYS A 210 9.05 11.78 -9.72
N LYS A 211 9.96 10.86 -9.41
CA LYS A 211 11.03 11.09 -8.44
C LYS A 211 12.27 10.30 -8.83
N GLU A 212 13.40 10.71 -8.29
CA GLU A 212 14.64 9.94 -8.34
C GLU A 212 14.83 9.30 -6.96
N ASN A 213 14.79 7.97 -6.91
CA ASN A 213 15.15 7.23 -5.71
C ASN A 213 16.68 7.14 -5.64
N VAL A 214 17.22 7.46 -4.48
CA VAL A 214 18.65 7.44 -4.20
C VAL A 214 18.90 6.38 -3.14
N ARG A 215 19.76 5.41 -3.44
CA ARG A 215 20.12 4.32 -2.51
C ARG A 215 21.63 4.13 -2.52
N SER A 216 22.21 3.68 -1.40
CA SER A 216 23.57 3.15 -1.42
C SER A 216 23.62 1.91 -2.33
N LEU A 217 24.80 1.52 -2.81
CA LEU A 217 24.95 0.28 -3.58
C LEU A 217 24.43 -0.95 -2.82
N GLU A 218 24.68 -1.02 -1.51
CA GLU A 218 24.22 -2.12 -0.66
C GLU A 218 22.68 -2.14 -0.54
N ASP A 219 22.08 -0.98 -0.27
CA ASP A 219 20.62 -0.85 -0.17
C ASP A 219 19.94 -1.10 -1.52
N ALA A 220 20.55 -0.68 -2.63
CA ALA A 220 20.05 -0.95 -3.97
C ALA A 220 20.06 -2.45 -4.25
N PHE A 221 21.16 -3.15 -3.96
CA PHE A 221 21.25 -4.59 -4.16
C PHE A 221 20.23 -5.35 -3.31
N SER A 222 20.10 -4.98 -2.03
CA SER A 222 19.10 -5.51 -1.11
C SER A 222 17.67 -5.28 -1.64
N TYR A 223 17.36 -4.05 -2.04
CA TYR A 223 16.06 -3.67 -2.59
C TYR A 223 15.71 -4.47 -3.83
N TYR A 224 16.54 -4.47 -4.88
CA TYR A 224 16.21 -5.17 -6.12
C TYR A 224 16.15 -6.68 -5.93
N SER A 225 17.04 -7.28 -5.14
CA SER A 225 16.98 -8.71 -4.80
C SER A 225 15.64 -9.08 -4.16
N SER A 226 15.09 -8.21 -3.30
CA SER A 226 13.78 -8.43 -2.68
C SER A 226 12.59 -8.37 -3.63
N GLN A 227 12.75 -7.71 -4.78
CA GLN A 227 11.69 -7.66 -5.80
C GLN A 227 11.57 -8.99 -6.57
N PHE A 228 12.58 -9.85 -6.47
CA PHE A 228 12.68 -11.15 -7.12
C PHE A 228 12.60 -12.28 -6.09
N GLN A 229 11.42 -12.48 -5.50
CA GLN A 229 11.15 -13.56 -4.54
C GLN A 229 10.17 -14.60 -5.11
N GLY A 230 10.10 -15.76 -4.45
CA GLY A 230 9.21 -16.86 -4.83
C GLY A 230 9.57 -17.43 -6.21
N LYS A 231 8.59 -17.52 -7.11
CA LYS A 231 8.77 -18.11 -8.45
C LYS A 231 9.79 -17.38 -9.36
N ASN A 232 10.21 -16.17 -8.98
CA ASN A 232 11.18 -15.37 -9.74
C ASN A 232 12.51 -15.19 -9.00
N GLU A 233 12.79 -16.01 -7.99
CA GLU A 233 14.02 -15.91 -7.22
C GLU A 233 15.27 -15.90 -8.10
N LEU A 234 16.23 -15.05 -7.73
CA LEU A 234 17.51 -14.94 -8.43
C LEU A 234 18.43 -16.10 -8.04
N SER A 235 19.03 -16.75 -9.04
CA SER A 235 20.13 -17.69 -8.84
C SER A 235 21.37 -16.99 -8.25
N SER A 236 22.35 -17.76 -7.78
CA SER A 236 23.62 -17.20 -7.30
C SER A 236 24.34 -16.40 -8.39
N GLU A 237 24.31 -16.90 -9.62
CA GLU A 237 24.88 -16.27 -10.81
C GLU A 237 24.13 -14.97 -11.13
N GLU A 238 22.79 -15.00 -11.18
CA GLU A 238 21.98 -13.81 -11.43
C GLU A 238 22.16 -12.74 -10.35
N LYS A 239 22.31 -13.13 -9.08
CA LYS A 239 22.66 -12.19 -8.00
C LYS A 239 24.01 -11.52 -8.25
N GLN A 240 24.99 -12.26 -8.75
CA GLN A 240 26.29 -11.70 -9.10
C GLN A 240 26.21 -10.73 -10.28
N GLU A 241 25.45 -11.09 -11.33
CA GLU A 241 25.22 -10.23 -12.49
C GLU A 241 24.49 -8.93 -12.10
N VAL A 242 23.43 -9.02 -11.29
CA VAL A 242 22.70 -7.86 -10.76
C VAL A 242 23.64 -6.97 -9.93
N LYS A 243 24.45 -7.55 -9.05
CA LYS A 243 25.41 -6.78 -8.25
C LYS A 243 26.45 -6.09 -9.12
N GLN A 244 26.95 -6.76 -10.15
CA GLN A 244 27.90 -6.18 -11.10
C GLN A 244 27.26 -5.01 -11.86
N TYR A 245 26.05 -5.18 -12.37
CA TYR A 245 25.31 -4.11 -13.04
C TYR A 245 25.05 -2.91 -12.12
N LEU A 246 24.60 -3.13 -10.88
CA LEU A 246 24.41 -2.04 -9.93
C LEU A 246 25.70 -1.28 -9.67
N THR A 247 26.84 -1.98 -9.63
CA THR A 247 28.16 -1.36 -9.48
C THR A 247 28.52 -0.47 -10.67
N THR A 248 28.16 -0.85 -11.90
CA THR A 248 28.48 -0.05 -13.10
C THR A 248 27.67 1.24 -13.20
N ILE A 249 26.46 1.28 -12.64
CA ILE A 249 25.60 2.47 -12.61
C ILE A 249 25.74 3.28 -11.31
N THR A 250 26.63 2.87 -10.41
CA THR A 250 26.89 3.57 -9.16
C THR A 250 27.81 4.76 -9.42
N GLU A 251 27.40 5.94 -8.98
CA GLU A 251 28.19 7.17 -8.99
C GLU A 251 28.32 7.67 -7.55
N ASP A 252 29.53 7.98 -7.09
CA ASP A 252 29.79 8.44 -5.71
C ASP A 252 29.20 7.54 -4.61
N GLY A 253 29.19 6.23 -4.84
CA GLY A 253 28.64 5.23 -3.90
C GLY A 253 27.11 5.13 -3.89
N ILE A 254 26.43 5.83 -4.80
CA ILE A 254 24.98 5.93 -4.89
C ILE A 254 24.46 5.37 -6.21
N VAL A 255 23.36 4.61 -6.13
CA VAL A 255 22.54 4.22 -7.28
C VAL A 255 21.33 5.14 -7.34
N LYS A 256 21.14 5.79 -8.50
CA LYS A 256 19.96 6.62 -8.82
C LYS A 256 18.99 5.83 -9.68
N ASP A 257 17.73 5.80 -9.28
CA ASP A 257 16.66 5.11 -10.00
C ASP A 257 15.49 6.06 -10.27
N ARG A 258 15.19 6.29 -11.55
CA ARG A 258 14.06 7.12 -11.96
C ARG A 258 12.77 6.32 -11.79
N PHE A 259 11.95 6.80 -10.87
CA PHE A 259 10.64 6.25 -10.57
C PHE A 259 9.54 7.13 -11.15
N GLN A 260 8.62 6.51 -11.87
CA GLN A 260 7.39 7.15 -12.33
C GLN A 260 6.20 6.29 -11.94
N SER A 261 5.10 6.92 -11.54
CA SER A 261 3.85 6.20 -11.34
C SER A 261 2.66 7.09 -11.55
N LYS A 262 1.58 6.51 -12.06
CA LYS A 262 0.24 7.10 -11.98
C LYS A 262 -0.50 6.43 -10.84
N THR A 263 -0.92 7.20 -9.85
CA THR A 263 -1.75 6.71 -8.74
C THR A 263 -3.18 7.18 -8.91
N VAL A 264 -4.09 6.41 -8.34
CA VAL A 264 -5.52 6.70 -8.33
C VAL A 264 -6.04 6.61 -6.92
N TRP A 265 -6.87 7.58 -6.55
CA TRP A 265 -7.57 7.68 -5.29
C TRP A 265 -9.05 7.47 -5.56
N LEU A 266 -9.64 6.47 -4.92
CA LEU A 266 -11.04 6.10 -5.04
C LEU A 266 -11.70 6.29 -3.67
N TYR A 267 -12.72 7.12 -3.58
CA TYR A 267 -13.38 7.42 -2.31
C TYR A 267 -14.87 7.64 -2.48
N TRP A 268 -15.62 7.39 -1.40
CA TRP A 268 -17.06 7.57 -1.38
C TRP A 268 -17.53 7.83 0.06
N LYS A 269 -18.72 8.40 0.16
CA LYS A 269 -19.47 8.48 1.41
C LYS A 269 -20.51 7.37 1.45
N ASN A 270 -20.55 6.60 2.51
CA ASN A 270 -21.64 5.65 2.75
C ASN A 270 -22.95 6.41 3.00
N LYS A 271 -24.06 5.79 2.61
CA LYS A 271 -25.41 6.26 2.89
C LYS A 271 -25.84 5.88 4.29
#